data_AF-A0A3B0LVE6-F1
#
_entry.id   AF-A0A3B0LVE6-F1
#
_cell.length_a   1.000
_cell.length_b   1.000
_cell.length_c   1.000
_cell.angle_alpha   90.00
_cell.angle_beta   90.00
_cell.angle_gamma   90.00
#
_symmetry.space_group_name_H-M   'P 1'
#
loop_
_entity.id
_entity.type
_entity.pdbx_description
1 polymer ?
#
loop_
_entity_poly.entity_id
_entity_poly.type
_entity_poly.pdbx_seq_one_letter_code
_entity_poly.pdbx_strand_id
1 'polypeptide(L)' 'MSSNLKQIINNLSLQARECLDSAASLAISHTHHEIENEHLLLMLLEKQTHLVEQLCYHANGDALKLL' A
#
# COMPACT_ATOMS: atom_id res chain seq x y z
N MET A 1 -2.60 -2.67 24.00
CA MET A 1 -2.97 -3.42 22.78
C MET A 1 -1.94 -3.18 21.67
N SER A 2 -0.64 -3.35 21.96
CA SER A 2 0.47 -2.96 21.06
C SER A 2 1.35 -4.14 20.61
N SER A 3 1.09 -5.37 21.07
CA SER A 3 1.94 -6.53 20.79
C SER A 3 1.76 -7.12 19.37
N ASN A 4 0.61 -6.90 18.73
CA ASN A 4 0.29 -7.59 17.48
C ASN A 4 0.79 -6.89 16.21
N LEU A 5 0.92 -5.55 16.20
CA LEU A 5 1.24 -4.83 14.97
C LEU A 5 2.65 -5.17 14.46
N LYS A 6 3.64 -5.19 15.34
CA LYS A 6 5.01 -5.57 14.99
C LYS A 6 5.08 -7.01 14.46
N GLN A 7 4.31 -7.93 15.04
CA GLN A 7 4.24 -9.31 14.58
C GLN A 7 3.57 -9.43 13.20
N ILE A 8 2.49 -8.67 12.95
CA ILE A 8 1.84 -8.60 11.64
C ILE A 8 2.81 -8.08 10.57
N ILE A 9 3.51 -6.98 10.84
CA ILE A 9 4.50 -6.39 9.92
C ILE A 9 5.64 -7.37 9.62
N ASN A 10 6.07 -8.16 10.61
CA ASN A 10 7.10 -9.18 10.41
C ASN A 10 6.67 -10.32 9.48
N ASN A 11 5.36 -10.59 9.38
CA ASN A 11 4.83 -11.61 8.46
C ASN A 11 4.73 -11.13 7.01
N LEU A 12 4.88 -9.84 6.75
CA LEU A 12 4.83 -9.28 5.39
C LEU A 12 6.09 -9.64 4.61
N SER A 13 6.00 -9.65 3.28
CA SER A 13 7.18 -9.69 2.41
C SER A 13 7.98 -8.39 2.53
N LEU A 14 9.24 -8.39 2.04
CA LEU A 14 10.04 -7.16 1.99
C LEU A 14 9.32 -6.05 1.21
N GLN A 15 8.82 -6.37 0.01
CA GLN A 15 8.09 -5.44 -0.86
C GLN A 15 6.83 -4.87 -0.17
N ALA A 16 6.08 -5.71 0.56
CA ALA A 16 4.89 -5.26 1.27
C ALA A 16 5.23 -4.33 2.45
N ARG A 17 6.35 -4.58 3.15
CA ARG A 17 6.85 -3.66 4.19
C ARG A 17 7.28 -2.32 3.60
N GLU A 18 8.04 -2.33 2.51
CA GLU A 18 8.49 -1.11 1.83
C GLU A 18 7.29 -0.27 1.33
N CYS A 19 6.24 -0.93 0.84
CA CYS A 19 5.00 -0.25 0.45
C CYS A 19 4.28 0.38 1.66
N LEU A 20 4.21 -0.33 2.80
CA LEU A 20 3.62 0.18 4.04
C LEU A 20 4.43 1.37 4.61
N ASP A 21 5.76 1.29 4.58
CA ASP A 21 6.66 2.37 5.01
C ASP A 21 6.50 3.61 4.11
N SER A 22 6.29 3.41 2.82
CA SER A 22 5.99 4.49 1.87
C SER A 22 4.64 5.14 2.18
N ALA A 23 3.62 4.36 2.53
CA ALA A 23 2.30 4.87 2.89
C ALA A 23 2.35 5.68 4.19
N ALA A 24 3.12 5.20 5.18
CA ALA A 24 3.40 5.95 6.41
C ALA A 24 4.09 7.29 6.12
N SER A 25 5.10 7.27 5.26
CA SER A 25 5.83 8.48 4.85
C SER A 25 4.91 9.48 4.13
N LEU A 26 4.00 8.99 3.29
CA LEU A 26 3.00 9.82 2.63
C LEU A 26 2.06 10.50 3.63
N ALA A 27 1.48 9.74 4.58
CA ALA A 27 0.61 10.29 5.61
C ALA A 27 1.32 11.38 6.43
N ILE A 28 2.58 11.14 6.83
CA ILE A 28 3.41 12.13 7.53
C ILE A 28 3.62 13.39 6.70
N SER A 29 3.94 13.24 5.41
CA SER A 29 4.17 14.38 4.51
C SER A 29 2.92 15.25 4.33
N HIS A 30 1.73 14.66 4.48
CA HIS A 30 0.44 15.35 4.41
C HIS A 30 -0.08 15.77 5.79
N THR A 31 0.71 15.59 6.86
CA THR A 31 0.33 15.90 8.25
C THR A 31 -0.90 15.13 8.76
N HIS A 32 -1.21 13.98 8.16
CA HIS A 32 -2.30 13.12 8.58
C HIS A 32 -1.93 12.35 9.86
N HIS A 33 -2.90 12.20 10.76
CA HIS A 33 -2.68 11.54 12.05
C HIS A 33 -2.66 10.01 11.96
N GLU A 34 -3.31 9.44 10.94
CA GLU A 34 -3.48 8.01 10.76
C GLU A 34 -3.01 7.57 9.37
N ILE A 35 -2.51 6.33 9.28
CA ILE A 35 -2.21 5.68 8.01
C ILE A 35 -3.50 5.01 7.53
N GLU A 36 -4.25 5.75 6.72
CA GLU A 36 -5.51 5.27 6.13
C GLU A 36 -5.28 4.42 4.86
N ASN A 37 -6.32 3.71 4.42
CA ASN A 37 -6.28 2.80 3.28
C ASN A 37 -5.86 3.51 1.98
N GLU A 38 -6.24 4.78 1.85
CA GLU A 38 -5.98 5.66 0.74
C GLU A 38 -4.47 5.83 0.51
N HIS A 39 -3.70 6.00 1.59
CA HIS A 39 -2.24 6.08 1.50
C HIS A 39 -1.64 4.77 0.99
N LEU A 40 -2.14 3.64 1.49
CA LEU A 40 -1.66 2.32 1.10
C LEU A 40 -2.02 2.01 -0.36
N LEU A 41 -3.26 2.28 -0.75
CA LEU A 41 -3.73 2.07 -2.12
C LEU A 41 -2.94 2.93 -3.11
N LEU A 42 -2.71 4.21 -2.80
CA LEU A 42 -1.91 5.08 -3.66
C LEU A 42 -0.47 4.55 -3.80
N MET A 43 0.16 4.09 -2.72
CA MET A 43 1.50 3.50 -2.81
C MET A 43 1.52 2.16 -3.56
N LEU A 44 0.46 1.35 -3.50
CA LEU A 44 0.34 0.16 -4.34
C LEU A 44 0.26 0.54 -5.82
N LEU A 45 -0.52 1.56 -6.17
CA LEU A 45 -0.62 2.06 -7.55
C LEU A 45 0.73 2.58 -8.06
N GLU A 46 1.46 3.35 -7.25
CA GLU A 46 2.73 3.97 -7.67
C GLU A 46 3.93 3.02 -7.64
N LYS A 47 4.01 2.12 -6.66
CA LYS A 47 5.22 1.30 -6.40
C LYS A 47 5.07 -0.15 -6.80
N GLN A 48 3.84 -0.64 -6.97
CA GLN A 48 3.56 -2.05 -7.28
C GLN A 48 2.75 -2.18 -8.58
N THR A 49 3.13 -1.43 -9.62
CA THR A 49 2.41 -1.34 -10.90
C THR A 49 2.09 -2.69 -11.51
N HIS A 50 3.05 -3.64 -11.54
CA HIS A 50 2.80 -4.98 -12.09
C HIS A 50 1.74 -5.76 -11.30
N LEU A 51 1.73 -5.65 -9.97
CA LEU A 51 0.70 -6.29 -9.13
C LEU A 51 -0.68 -5.68 -9.42
N VAL A 52 -0.75 -4.35 -9.56
CA VAL A 52 -1.98 -3.63 -9.87
C VAL A 52 -2.49 -3.99 -11.27
N GLU A 53 -1.62 -4.04 -12.27
CA GLU A 53 -1.97 -4.51 -13.62
C GLU A 53 -2.54 -5.93 -13.59
N GLN A 54 -1.90 -6.84 -12.84
CA GLN A 54 -2.41 -8.20 -12.65
C GLN A 54 -3.78 -8.21 -11.96
N LEU A 55 -3.97 -7.41 -10.90
CA LEU A 55 -5.25 -7.31 -10.20
C LEU A 55 -6.36 -6.80 -11.12
N CYS A 56 -6.09 -5.75 -11.89
CA CYS A 56 -7.03 -5.20 -12.87
C CYS A 56 -7.39 -6.22 -13.94
N TYR A 57 -6.40 -6.96 -14.47
CA TYR A 57 -6.64 -8.03 -15.44
C TYR A 57 -7.62 -9.08 -14.87
N HIS A 58 -7.38 -9.56 -13.64
CA HIS A 58 -8.26 -10.56 -13.01
C HIS A 58 -9.65 -9.99 -12.66
N ALA A 59 -9.74 -8.70 -12.34
CA ALA A 59 -10.99 -8.03 -12.03
C ALA A 59 -11.78 -7.60 -13.28
N ASN A 60 -11.28 -7.89 -14.49
CA ASN A 60 -11.81 -7.37 -15.75
C ASN A 60 -11.91 -5.83 -15.76
N GLY A 61 -10.98 -5.19 -15.04
CA GLY A 61 -10.83 -3.74 -14.92
C GLY A 61 -9.67 -3.23 -15.77
N ASP A 62 -9.64 -1.92 -15.98
CA ASP A 62 -8.63 -1.24 -16.79
C ASP A 62 -7.67 -0.48 -15.86
N ALA A 63 -6.43 -0.95 -15.76
CA ALA A 63 -5.41 -0.34 -14.91
C ALA A 63 -5.05 1.09 -15.34
N LEU A 64 -5.19 1.41 -16.63
CA LEU A 64 -4.93 2.75 -17.16
C LEU A 64 -5.97 3.79 -16.70
N LYS A 65 -7.11 3.35 -16.14
CA LYS A 65 -8.11 4.25 -15.55
C LYS A 65 -7.83 4.59 -14.09
N LEU A 66 -6.82 3.98 -13.47
CA LEU A 66 -6.45 4.22 -12.07
C LEU A 66 -5.30 5.23 -11.93
N LEU A 67 -4.67 5.63 -13.04
CA LEU A 67 -3.59 6.62 -13.14
C LEU A 67 -4.07 7.84 -13.94
#